data_AF-A0A843DZI5-F1
#
_entry.id   AF-A0A843DZI5-F1
#
_cell.length_a   1.000
_cell.length_b   1.000
_cell.length_c   1.000
_cell.angle_alpha   90.00
_cell.angle_beta   90.00
_cell.angle_gamma   90.00
#
_symmetry.space_group_name_H-M   'P 1'
#
loop_
_entity.id
_entity.type
_entity.pdbx_description
1 polymer ?
#
loop_
_entity_poly.entity_id
_entity_poly.type
_entity_poly.pdbx_seq_one_letter_code
_entity_poly.pdbx_strand_id
1 'polypeptide(L)'
;MEYIKSVEIREEDNFEATAIIRFTEKMEVLSSAPQNGGHAVTDTVFIMQVPHDYVSADYLADLRNKTEQYSLPKDSVGFMTAAEVKYVFTDCEKTVDGATVYVASTAGVTNCVCAGDKMEDWEHRKARSAEIYHRLIG
;
A
#
# COMPACT_ATOMS: atom_id res chain seq x y z
N MET A 1 -2.31 9.63 18.06
CA MET A 1 -1.16 9.41 17.19
C MET A 1 -0.16 10.52 17.35
N GLU A 2 0.97 10.20 17.97
CA GLU A 2 2.03 11.18 18.26
C GLU A 2 2.79 11.55 16.98
N TYR A 3 3.04 10.55 16.12
CA TYR A 3 3.88 10.68 14.94
C TYR A 3 3.11 10.68 13.62
N ILE A 4 1.79 10.45 13.64
CA ILE A 4 0.94 10.43 12.45
C ILE A 4 0.09 11.71 12.40
N LYS A 5 0.31 12.49 11.35
CA LYS A 5 -0.45 13.71 11.07
C LYS A 5 -1.79 13.40 10.42
N SER A 6 -1.81 12.53 9.41
CA SER A 6 -3.04 12.08 8.78
C SER A 6 -2.87 10.74 8.09
N VAL A 7 -3.99 10.05 7.94
CA VAL A 7 -4.15 8.87 7.09
C VAL A 7 -5.37 9.12 6.22
N GLU A 8 -5.21 8.99 4.91
CA GLU A 8 -6.25 9.28 3.93
C GLU A 8 -6.32 8.13 2.93
N ILE A 9 -7.53 7.65 2.64
CA ILE A 9 -7.77 6.74 1.52
C ILE A 9 -8.40 7.57 0.40
N ARG A 10 -7.70 7.64 -0.74
CA ARG A 10 -8.17 8.32 -1.95
C ARG A 10 -8.71 7.28 -2.91
N GLU A 11 -10.02 7.26 -3.07
CA GLU A 11 -10.69 6.42 -4.07
C GLU A 11 -10.43 6.96 -5.47
N GLU A 12 -10.35 6.04 -6.41
CA GLU A 12 -10.05 6.28 -7.82
C GLU A 12 -11.09 5.58 -8.69
N ASP A 13 -10.99 5.80 -10.00
CA ASP A 13 -11.79 5.05 -10.96
C ASP A 13 -11.50 3.54 -10.86
N ASN A 14 -12.40 2.71 -11.38
CA ASN A 14 -12.26 1.25 -11.35
C ASN A 14 -12.17 0.63 -9.94
N PHE A 15 -12.72 1.30 -8.92
CA PHE A 15 -12.74 0.81 -7.53
C PHE A 15 -11.35 0.62 -6.91
N GLU A 16 -10.34 1.28 -7.46
CA GLU A 16 -9.00 1.35 -6.88
C GLU A 16 -8.93 2.43 -5.80
N ALA A 17 -7.93 2.33 -4.93
CA ALA A 17 -7.68 3.36 -3.94
C ALA A 17 -6.20 3.44 -3.56
N THR A 18 -5.77 4.64 -3.18
CA THR A 18 -4.43 4.88 -2.65
C THR A 18 -4.52 5.34 -1.20
N ALA A 19 -3.85 4.64 -0.30
CA ALA A 19 -3.69 5.10 1.08
C ALA A 19 -2.49 6.05 1.16
N ILE A 20 -2.65 7.21 1.79
CA ILE A 20 -1.61 8.21 2.01
C ILE A 20 -1.47 8.40 3.51
N ILE A 21 -0.25 8.23 4.01
CA ILE A 21 0.11 8.37 5.42
C ILE A 21 1.08 9.54 5.50
N ARG A 22 0.75 10.52 6.34
CA ARG A 22 1.60 11.68 6.61
C ARG A 22 2.07 11.65 8.05
N PHE A 23 3.36 11.79 8.24
CA PHE A 23 4.01 11.90 9.54
C PHE A 23 3.99 13.35 10.02
N THR A 24 4.12 13.56 11.32
CA THR A 24 4.23 14.90 11.92
C THR A 24 5.61 15.52 11.66
N GLU A 25 6.61 14.70 11.36
CA GLU A 25 7.98 15.08 11.04
C GLU A 25 8.60 14.15 9.98
N LYS A 26 9.79 14.48 9.49
CA LYS A 26 10.52 13.60 8.58
C LYS A 26 11.10 12.41 9.33
N MET A 27 10.82 11.21 8.86
CA MET A 27 11.24 9.94 9.44
C MET A 27 12.23 9.24 8.51
N GLU A 28 13.19 8.51 9.09
CA GLU A 28 14.02 7.58 8.33
C GLU A 28 13.17 6.41 7.84
N VAL A 29 13.34 6.10 6.56
CA VAL A 29 12.77 4.92 5.92
C VAL A 29 13.90 3.97 5.59
N LEU A 30 13.68 2.69 5.90
CA LEU A 30 14.61 1.59 5.64
C LEU A 30 13.98 0.52 4.72
N SER A 31 12.73 0.71 4.29
CA SER A 31 11.97 -0.27 3.53
C SER A 31 12.42 -0.32 2.07
N SER A 32 12.51 -1.52 1.48
CA SER A 32 12.77 -1.72 0.05
C SER A 32 11.53 -1.41 -0.82
N ALA A 33 10.99 -0.20 -0.69
CA ALA A 33 9.85 0.26 -1.47
C ALA A 33 10.26 0.60 -2.92
N PRO A 34 9.37 0.35 -3.91
CA PRO A 34 9.61 0.70 -5.31
C PRO A 34 10.04 2.15 -5.58
N GLN A 35 9.34 3.12 -4.97
CA GLN A 35 9.67 4.54 -5.12
C GLN A 35 10.31 5.07 -3.83
N ASN A 36 11.50 5.68 -3.97
CA ASN A 36 12.25 6.33 -2.89
C ASN A 36 12.50 5.43 -1.66
N GLY A 37 12.41 4.10 -1.78
CA GLY A 37 12.77 3.17 -0.73
C GLY A 37 14.29 3.05 -0.51
N GLY A 38 14.68 2.11 0.33
CA GLY A 38 16.05 1.96 0.81
C GLY A 38 16.30 2.88 2.00
N HIS A 39 17.46 3.52 2.05
CA HIS A 39 17.80 4.51 3.07
C HIS A 39 17.35 5.90 2.58
N ALA A 40 16.20 6.35 3.08
CA ALA A 40 15.57 7.61 2.70
C ALA A 40 15.03 8.36 3.92
N VAL A 41 14.68 9.63 3.74
CA VAL A 41 14.09 10.48 4.78
C VAL A 41 12.88 11.19 4.19
N THR A 42 11.69 10.96 4.76
CA THR A 42 10.43 11.51 4.24
C THR A 42 9.41 11.71 5.36
N ASP A 43 8.43 12.58 5.15
CA ASP A 43 7.25 12.72 6.01
C ASP A 43 6.00 12.08 5.39
N THR A 44 6.10 11.49 4.19
CA THR A 44 4.95 11.00 3.43
C THR A 44 5.22 9.63 2.84
N VAL A 45 4.32 8.69 3.13
CA VAL A 45 4.28 7.35 2.55
C VAL A 45 2.93 7.16 1.88
N PHE A 46 2.89 6.43 0.76
CA PHE A 46 1.64 6.01 0.16
C PHE A 46 1.67 4.55 -0.30
N ILE A 47 0.50 3.93 -0.31
CA ILE A 47 0.28 2.55 -0.77
C ILE A 47 -0.72 2.63 -1.92
N MET A 48 -0.22 2.48 -3.14
CA MET A 48 -1.02 2.50 -4.36
C MET A 48 -1.60 1.12 -4.63
N GLN A 49 -2.93 1.02 -4.75
CA GLN A 49 -3.56 -0.18 -5.27
C GLN A 49 -3.25 -0.33 -6.76
N VAL A 50 -3.03 -1.56 -7.19
CA VAL A 50 -2.95 -1.95 -8.61
C VAL A 50 -3.90 -3.11 -8.90
N PRO A 51 -4.27 -3.36 -10.17
CA PRO A 51 -5.02 -4.55 -10.54
C PRO A 51 -4.34 -5.85 -10.11
N HIS A 52 -5.14 -6.91 -9.89
CA HIS A 52 -4.61 -8.25 -9.53
C HIS A 52 -3.68 -8.85 -10.58
N ASP A 53 -3.87 -8.50 -11.85
CA ASP A 53 -3.05 -8.89 -12.98
C ASP A 53 -2.16 -7.74 -13.49
N TYR A 54 -1.78 -6.84 -12.60
CA TYR A 54 -0.94 -5.70 -12.92
C TYR A 54 0.36 -6.12 -13.61
N VAL A 55 0.54 -5.60 -14.82
CA VAL A 55 1.75 -5.72 -15.63
C VAL A 55 2.06 -4.35 -16.20
N SER A 56 3.23 -3.82 -15.88
CA SER A 56 3.72 -2.54 -16.41
C SER A 56 5.19 -2.64 -16.77
N ALA A 57 5.55 -2.10 -17.94
CA ALA A 57 6.94 -2.00 -18.37
C ALA A 57 7.71 -0.88 -17.64
N ASP A 58 6.99 0.11 -17.09
CA ASP A 58 7.54 1.22 -16.30
C ASP A 58 6.65 1.50 -15.08
N TYR A 59 6.61 0.56 -14.13
CA TYR A 59 5.83 0.69 -12.90
C TYR A 59 6.24 1.90 -12.05
N LEU A 60 7.47 2.42 -12.24
CA LEU A 60 7.93 3.62 -11.57
C LEU A 60 7.24 4.88 -12.13
N ALA A 61 6.88 4.90 -13.42
CA ALA A 61 6.06 5.98 -13.97
C ALA A 61 4.69 6.03 -13.30
N ASP A 62 4.08 4.88 -13.05
CA ASP A 62 2.75 4.82 -12.42
C ASP A 62 2.78 5.41 -11.00
N LEU A 63 3.83 5.11 -10.22
CA LEU A 63 4.05 5.70 -8.89
C LEU A 63 4.35 7.21 -8.93
N ARG A 64 5.12 7.68 -9.92
CA ARG A 64 5.36 9.12 -10.13
C ARG A 64 4.07 9.84 -10.50
N ASN A 65 3.26 9.26 -11.39
CA ASN A 65 1.96 9.80 -11.76
C ASN A 65 1.05 9.92 -10.53
N LYS A 66 1.09 8.94 -9.62
CA LYS A 66 0.34 8.99 -8.35
C LYS A 66 0.79 10.14 -7.44
N THR A 67 2.10 10.34 -7.37
CA THR A 67 2.72 11.44 -6.62
C THR A 67 2.24 12.79 -7.18
N GLU A 68 2.21 12.94 -8.51
CA GLU A 68 1.71 14.15 -9.18
C GLU A 68 0.20 14.34 -8.98
N GLN A 69 -0.60 13.29 -9.20
CA GLN A 69 -2.05 13.29 -9.06
C GLN A 69 -2.51 13.81 -7.71
N TYR A 70 -1.83 13.42 -6.63
CA TYR A 70 -2.15 13.85 -5.26
C TYR A 70 -1.25 14.95 -4.72
N SER A 71 -0.41 15.54 -5.58
CA SER A 71 0.51 16.62 -5.21
C SER A 71 1.36 16.25 -3.97
N LEU A 72 1.83 15.01 -3.94
CA LEU A 72 2.66 14.50 -2.87
C LEU A 72 4.09 15.08 -2.97
N PRO A 73 4.80 15.22 -1.85
CA PRO A 73 6.21 15.60 -1.87
C PRO A 73 7.06 14.67 -2.75
N LYS A 74 8.08 15.21 -3.41
CA LYS A 74 8.95 14.44 -4.33
C LYS A 74 9.72 13.32 -3.64
N ASP A 75 9.95 13.45 -2.33
CA ASP A 75 10.60 12.47 -1.46
C ASP A 75 9.60 11.48 -0.84
N SER A 76 8.33 11.47 -1.28
CA SER A 76 7.35 10.48 -0.81
C SER A 76 7.78 9.06 -1.16
N VAL A 77 7.62 8.14 -0.21
CA VAL A 77 7.91 6.73 -0.40
C VAL A 77 6.65 5.99 -0.85
N GLY A 78 6.75 5.26 -1.96
CA GLY A 78 5.61 4.63 -2.62
C GLY A 78 5.67 3.11 -2.61
N PHE A 79 4.64 2.49 -2.07
CA PHE A 79 4.37 1.05 -2.11
C PHE A 79 3.29 0.73 -3.16
N MET A 80 3.26 -0.53 -3.58
CA MET A 80 2.24 -1.06 -4.49
C MET A 80 1.62 -2.32 -3.88
N THR A 81 0.31 -2.50 -4.06
CA THR A 81 -0.38 -3.70 -3.59
C THR A 81 -1.55 -4.03 -4.51
N ALA A 82 -1.83 -5.31 -4.73
CA ALA A 82 -3.05 -5.76 -5.39
C ALA A 82 -4.23 -5.91 -4.43
N ALA A 83 -4.00 -5.76 -3.12
CA ALA A 83 -5.08 -5.83 -2.13
C ALA A 83 -5.98 -4.59 -2.23
N GLU A 84 -7.27 -4.78 -1.97
CA GLU A 84 -8.28 -3.73 -2.10
C GLU A 84 -8.16 -2.71 -0.95
N VAL A 85 -7.30 -1.71 -1.14
CA VAL A 85 -6.84 -0.75 -0.12
C VAL A 85 -8.02 -0.13 0.63
N LYS A 86 -9.08 0.26 -0.08
CA LYS A 86 -10.30 0.83 0.52
C LYS A 86 -10.90 -0.02 1.63
N TYR A 87 -10.82 -1.35 1.49
CA TYR A 87 -11.50 -2.30 2.38
C TYR A 87 -10.55 -2.97 3.36
N VAL A 88 -9.28 -3.14 3.00
CA VAL A 88 -8.31 -3.92 3.78
C VAL A 88 -7.22 -3.08 4.45
N PHE A 89 -7.14 -1.77 4.16
CA PHE A 89 -6.24 -0.89 4.88
C PHE A 89 -6.66 -0.85 6.35
N THR A 90 -5.73 -1.15 7.23
CA THR A 90 -5.92 -1.05 8.68
C THR A 90 -4.67 -0.48 9.29
N ASP A 91 -4.84 0.42 10.24
CA ASP A 91 -3.77 0.98 11.02
C ASP A 91 -4.03 0.86 12.53
N CYS A 92 -2.95 0.83 13.30
CA CYS A 92 -3.01 0.93 14.75
C CYS A 92 -1.74 1.59 15.30
N GLU A 93 -1.88 2.23 16.45
CA GLU A 93 -0.76 2.75 17.24
C GLU A 93 -0.81 2.10 18.62
N LYS A 94 0.34 1.65 19.11
CA LYS A 94 0.48 1.15 20.48
C LYS A 94 1.79 1.60 21.10
N THR A 95 1.73 1.94 22.38
CA THR A 95 2.91 2.19 23.20
C THR A 95 3.14 0.99 24.12
N VAL A 96 4.35 0.43 24.07
CA VAL A 96 4.81 -0.68 24.91
C VAL A 96 6.21 -0.33 25.41
N ASP A 97 6.43 -0.43 26.73
CA ASP A 97 7.73 -0.18 27.37
C ASP A 97 8.37 1.18 27.00
N GLY A 98 7.54 2.21 26.79
CA GLY A 98 7.99 3.55 26.43
C GLY A 98 8.30 3.77 24.94
N ALA A 99 8.14 2.74 24.09
CA ALA A 99 8.24 2.86 22.64
C ALA A 99 6.84 2.89 22.02
N THR A 100 6.57 3.89 21.19
CA THR A 100 5.34 3.99 20.40
C THR A 100 5.58 3.42 19.01
N VAL A 101 4.76 2.46 18.61
CA VAL A 101 4.79 1.82 17.30
C VAL A 101 3.48 2.11 16.58
N TYR A 102 3.59 2.67 15.38
CA TYR A 102 2.50 2.76 14.43
C TYR A 102 2.65 1.66 13.36
N VAL A 103 1.55 1.00 13.06
CA VAL A 103 1.47 -0.02 12.00
C VAL A 103 0.36 0.39 11.06
N ALA A 104 0.66 0.46 9.77
CA ALA A 104 -0.33 0.50 8.70
C ALA A 104 -0.10 -0.72 7.80
N SER A 105 -1.18 -1.43 7.49
CA SER A 105 -1.10 -2.68 6.74
C SER A 105 -2.22 -2.76 5.72
N THR A 106 -1.88 -3.34 4.56
CA THR A 106 -2.84 -3.87 3.60
C THR A 106 -2.54 -5.36 3.48
N ALA A 107 -3.54 -6.21 3.72
CA ALA A 107 -3.37 -7.66 3.69
C ALA A 107 -4.43 -8.30 2.79
N GLY A 108 -3.98 -8.82 1.64
CA GLY A 108 -4.82 -9.64 0.78
C GLY A 108 -4.98 -11.06 1.36
N VAL A 109 -6.21 -11.52 1.53
CA VAL A 109 -6.51 -12.86 2.08
C VAL A 109 -6.71 -13.94 1.00
N THR A 110 -6.67 -13.56 -0.27
CA THR A 110 -7.07 -14.42 -1.40
C THR A 110 -5.90 -15.18 -2.02
N ASN A 111 -4.70 -14.60 -1.98
CA ASN A 111 -3.49 -15.18 -2.54
C ASN A 111 -2.33 -15.22 -1.53
N CYS A 112 -2.58 -15.76 -0.34
CA CYS A 112 -1.51 -15.99 0.62
C CYS A 112 -0.55 -17.08 0.12
N VAL A 113 0.73 -16.77 0.11
CA VAL A 113 1.84 -17.71 -0.15
C VAL A 113 2.92 -17.46 0.89
N CYS A 114 3.52 -18.52 1.42
CA CYS A 114 4.72 -18.36 2.24
C CYS A 114 5.92 -18.09 1.34
N ALA A 115 6.84 -17.25 1.81
CA ALA A 115 8.07 -16.97 1.08
C ALA A 115 8.83 -18.27 0.81
N GLY A 116 9.12 -18.55 -0.46
CA GLY A 116 9.78 -19.78 -0.91
C GLY A 116 8.85 -20.88 -1.43
N ASP A 117 7.53 -20.76 -1.22
CA ASP A 117 6.57 -21.71 -1.75
C ASP A 117 6.31 -21.48 -3.24
N LYS A 118 6.11 -22.58 -3.98
CA LYS A 118 5.58 -22.49 -5.34
C LYS A 118 4.10 -22.15 -5.29
N MET A 119 3.71 -21.17 -6.10
CA MET A 119 2.30 -20.84 -6.26
C MET A 119 1.65 -21.86 -7.19
N GLU A 120 0.97 -22.84 -6.59
CA GLU A 120 0.15 -23.82 -7.30
C GLU A 120 -1.30 -23.32 -7.42
N ASP A 121 -2.03 -23.83 -8.42
CA ASP A 121 -3.47 -23.59 -8.61
C ASP A 121 -3.86 -22.11 -8.84
N TRP A 122 -3.14 -21.44 -9.75
CA TRP A 122 -3.36 -20.04 -10.09
C TRP A 122 -4.77 -19.75 -10.59
N GLU A 123 -5.33 -20.60 -11.46
CA GLU A 123 -6.67 -20.38 -12.04
C GLU A 123 -7.76 -20.35 -10.97
N HIS A 124 -7.73 -21.28 -10.00
CA HIS A 124 -8.69 -21.30 -8.90
C HIS A 124 -8.52 -20.09 -7.98
N ARG A 125 -7.27 -19.74 -7.62
CA ARG A 125 -6.98 -18.56 -6.77
C ARG A 125 -7.42 -17.26 -7.44
N LYS A 126 -7.18 -17.12 -8.74
CA LYS A 126 -7.62 -15.98 -9.54
C LYS A 126 -9.14 -15.87 -9.54
N ALA A 127 -9.86 -16.98 -9.76
CA ALA A 127 -11.32 -17.00 -9.71
C ALA A 127 -11.87 -16.60 -8.33
N ARG A 128 -11.26 -17.10 -7.25
CA ARG A 128 -11.65 -16.75 -5.87
C ARG A 128 -11.35 -15.28 -5.54
N SER A 129 -10.21 -14.76 -5.98
CA SER A 129 -9.86 -13.34 -5.81
C SER A 129 -10.86 -12.45 -6.54
N ALA A 130 -11.21 -12.81 -7.77
CA ALA A 130 -12.25 -12.12 -8.54
C ALA A 130 -13.61 -12.18 -7.83
N GLU A 131 -14.05 -13.34 -7.32
CA GLU A 131 -15.32 -13.47 -6.59
C GLU A 131 -15.37 -12.55 -5.37
N ILE A 132 -14.30 -12.51 -4.57
CA ILE A 132 -14.21 -11.65 -3.39
C ILE A 132 -14.19 -10.18 -3.79
N TYR A 133 -13.42 -9.82 -4.80
CA TYR A 133 -13.39 -8.47 -5.37
C TYR A 133 -14.80 -8.01 -5.76
N HIS A 134 -15.53 -8.81 -6.55
CA HIS A 134 -16.91 -8.50 -6.97
C HIS A 134 -17.87 -8.34 -5.78
N ARG A 135 -17.66 -9.04 -4.66
CA ARG A 135 -18.44 -8.86 -3.43
C ARG A 135 -18.11 -7.59 -2.67
N LEU A 136 -16.88 -7.08 -2.79
CA LEU A 136 -16.45 -5.85 -2.12
C LEU A 136 -16.93 -4.60 -2.87
N ILE A 137 -16.91 -4.66 -4.21
CA ILE A 137 -17.26 -3.51 -5.07
C ILE A 137 -18.74 -3.47 -5.49
N GLY A 138 -19.50 -4.55 -5.23
CA GLY A 138 -20.91 -4.72 -5.60
C GLY A 138 -21.90 -4.15 -4.59
#